data_AF-A0A7S2X769-F1
#
_entry.id   AF-A0A7S2X769-F1
#
_cell.length_a   1.000
_cell.length_b   1.000
_cell.length_c   1.000
_cell.angle_alpha   90.00
_cell.angle_beta   90.00
_cell.angle_gamma   90.00
#
_symmetry.space_group_name_H-M   'P 1'
#
loop_
_entity.id
_entity.type
_entity.pdbx_description
1 polymer ?
#
loop_
_entity_poly.entity_id
_entity_poly.type
_entity_poly.pdbx_seq_one_letter_code
_entity_poly.pdbx_strand_id
1 'polypeptide(L)'
;QTSHRPSTLTTPRPTPPALKTLKGALGSWGKGVAAEVKGVWPRGVQVSLGLLKLLQKLTKRSHLHLRTVVKVKGLEVFEEFLAVQEPSISCYALKLLKSCYRHAGQQWRERRIDLVTRIYLELRMDLVDNWCTPVEFDGPSREKKRKEDTWRTTQLEALHRRREAARAIVEKRFPPPKKPETAPPKLDPQAILRKLFKEVTLPEDFEDNWDAWLASYRNV
;
A
#
# COMPACT_ATOMS: atom_id res chain seq x y z
N GLN A 1 -54.32 17.27 31.02
CA GLN A 1 -53.90 17.91 29.75
C GLN A 1 -52.52 17.38 29.42
N THR A 2 -52.44 16.38 28.53
CA THR A 2 -51.19 15.74 28.09
C THR A 2 -50.94 16.16 26.64
N SER A 3 -50.04 17.13 26.42
CA SER A 3 -49.63 17.53 25.07
C SER A 3 -48.41 16.72 24.64
N HIS A 4 -48.63 15.69 23.82
CA HIS A 4 -47.56 15.03 23.07
C HIS A 4 -47.03 16.00 22.00
N ARG A 5 -45.75 16.37 22.09
CA ARG A 5 -45.05 17.11 21.03
C ARG A 5 -44.57 16.09 19.98
N PRO A 6 -44.90 16.23 18.69
CA PRO A 6 -44.45 15.27 17.68
C PRO A 6 -42.96 15.47 17.38
N SER A 7 -42.22 14.37 17.34
CA SER A 7 -40.83 14.30 16.90
C SER A 7 -40.73 14.73 15.43
N THR A 8 -40.21 15.93 15.18
CA THR A 8 -39.94 16.41 13.83
C THR A 8 -38.78 15.60 13.24
N LEU A 9 -39.04 14.88 12.15
CA LEU A 9 -38.01 14.25 11.31
C LEU A 9 -36.95 15.29 10.94
N THR A 10 -35.70 15.01 11.34
CA THR A 10 -34.51 15.72 10.87
C THR A 10 -34.44 15.60 9.35
N THR A 11 -34.72 16.71 8.65
CA THR A 11 -34.43 16.86 7.23
C THR A 11 -32.91 16.75 7.00
N PRO A 12 -32.44 16.13 5.91
CA PRO A 12 -31.02 16.11 5.58
C PRO A 12 -30.54 17.55 5.40
N ARG A 13 -29.48 17.90 6.14
CA ARG A 13 -28.88 19.24 6.14
C ARG A 13 -28.52 19.65 4.70
N PRO A 14 -28.95 20.83 4.21
CA PRO A 14 -28.54 21.30 2.90
C PRO A 14 -27.02 21.44 2.86
N THR A 15 -26.41 20.92 1.80
CA THR A 15 -24.97 20.99 1.57
C THR A 15 -24.55 22.46 1.49
N PRO A 16 -23.57 22.92 2.31
CA PRO A 16 -23.12 24.30 2.23
C PRO A 16 -22.54 24.63 0.84
N PRO A 17 -22.77 25.85 0.31
CA PRO A 17 -22.36 26.25 -1.04
C PRO A 17 -20.85 26.13 -1.28
N ALA A 18 -20.02 26.19 -0.23
CA ALA A 18 -18.57 26.04 -0.27
C ALA A 18 -18.07 24.64 -0.70
N LEU A 19 -18.91 23.59 -0.64
CA LEU A 19 -18.53 22.26 -1.11
C LEU A 19 -18.45 22.16 -2.64
N LYS A 20 -19.18 23.01 -3.37
CA LYS A 20 -19.17 23.01 -4.84
C LYS A 20 -17.84 23.53 -5.38
N THR A 21 -17.26 24.54 -4.72
CA THR A 21 -15.97 25.13 -5.08
C THR A 21 -14.79 24.20 -4.73
N LEU A 22 -14.82 23.53 -3.57
CA LEU A 22 -13.78 22.55 -3.20
C LEU A 22 -13.79 21.29 -4.08
N LYS A 23 -14.97 20.83 -4.54
CA LYS A 23 -15.07 19.78 -5.56
C LYS A 23 -14.36 20.15 -6.87
N GLY A 24 -14.30 21.45 -7.20
CA GLY A 24 -13.60 21.94 -8.39
C GLY A 24 -12.08 21.84 -8.26
N ALA A 25 -11.52 22.20 -7.10
CA ALA A 25 -10.08 22.18 -6.83
C ALA A 25 -9.51 20.75 -6.77
N LEU A 26 -10.20 19.84 -6.08
CA LEU A 26 -9.83 18.40 -6.04
C LEU A 26 -10.13 17.70 -7.38
N GLY A 27 -11.14 18.20 -8.11
CA GLY A 27 -11.58 17.65 -9.39
C GLY A 27 -10.57 17.81 -10.52
N SER A 28 -9.64 18.77 -10.46
CA SER A 28 -8.62 18.95 -11.50
C SER A 28 -7.61 17.79 -11.53
N TRP A 29 -7.25 17.25 -10.37
CA TRP A 29 -6.37 16.07 -10.26
C TRP A 29 -7.13 14.77 -10.53
N GLY A 30 -8.39 14.70 -10.08
CA GLY A 30 -9.24 13.52 -10.19
C GLY A 30 -9.83 13.24 -11.57
N LYS A 31 -9.95 14.25 -12.44
CA LYS A 31 -10.62 14.10 -13.74
C LYS A 31 -9.91 13.13 -14.69
N GLY A 32 -8.58 13.03 -14.65
CA GLY A 32 -7.82 12.07 -15.46
C GLY A 32 -8.09 10.63 -15.03
N VAL A 33 -7.92 10.35 -13.73
CA VAL A 33 -8.11 9.01 -13.16
C VAL A 33 -9.58 8.58 -13.16
N ALA A 34 -10.52 9.48 -12.89
CA ALA A 34 -11.95 9.16 -12.87
C ALA A 34 -12.54 8.94 -14.28
N ALA A 35 -11.98 9.60 -15.31
CA ALA A 35 -12.36 9.33 -16.71
C ALA A 35 -11.82 7.97 -17.18
N GLU A 36 -10.61 7.60 -16.76
CA GLU A 36 -9.99 6.31 -17.08
C GLU A 36 -10.64 5.14 -16.31
N VAL A 37 -10.96 5.33 -15.03
CA VAL A 37 -11.65 4.33 -14.20
C VAL A 37 -13.13 4.16 -14.57
N LYS A 38 -13.78 5.14 -15.21
CA LYS A 38 -15.14 4.95 -15.75
C LYS A 38 -15.21 3.93 -16.89
N GLY A 39 -14.09 3.63 -17.56
CA GLY A 39 -13.98 2.50 -18.49
C GLY A 39 -13.60 1.17 -17.83
N VAL A 40 -13.22 1.18 -16.55
CA VAL A 40 -12.76 -0.01 -15.83
C VAL A 40 -13.93 -0.66 -15.11
N TRP A 41 -14.34 -1.80 -15.64
CA TRP A 41 -15.21 -2.84 -15.08
C TRP A 41 -15.62 -2.73 -13.60
N PRO A 42 -16.88 -3.09 -13.23
CA PRO A 42 -17.38 -3.09 -11.84
C PRO A 42 -16.50 -3.85 -10.84
N ARG A 43 -15.66 -4.78 -11.33
CA ARG A 43 -14.62 -5.47 -10.56
C ARG A 43 -13.61 -4.52 -9.91
N GLY A 44 -13.18 -3.45 -10.57
CA GLY A 44 -12.21 -2.49 -10.01
C GLY A 44 -12.74 -1.72 -8.79
N VAL A 45 -14.02 -1.33 -8.84
CA VAL A 45 -14.74 -0.70 -7.71
C VAL A 45 -14.87 -1.68 -6.54
N GLN A 46 -15.17 -2.96 -6.81
CA GLN A 46 -15.26 -3.98 -5.76
C GLN A 46 -13.91 -4.28 -5.09
N VAL A 47 -12.84 -4.35 -5.87
CA VAL A 47 -11.47 -4.58 -5.35
C VAL A 47 -11.00 -3.42 -4.50
N SER A 48 -11.18 -2.17 -4.96
CA SER A 48 -10.82 -0.97 -4.19
C SER A 48 -11.61 -0.86 -2.88
N LEU A 49 -12.92 -1.13 -2.91
CA LEU A 49 -13.76 -1.20 -1.72
C LEU A 49 -13.29 -2.31 -0.74
N GLY A 50 -12.92 -3.47 -1.27
CA GLY A 50 -12.36 -4.58 -0.48
C GLY A 50 -11.04 -4.20 0.20
N LEU A 51 -10.15 -3.54 -0.55
CA LEU A 51 -8.88 -3.03 -0.04
C LEU A 51 -9.09 -1.99 1.06
N LEU A 52 -9.97 -1.01 0.86
CA LEU A 52 -10.32 -0.01 1.86
C LEU A 52 -10.83 -0.66 3.16
N LYS A 53 -11.72 -1.66 3.07
CA LYS A 53 -12.19 -2.41 4.24
C LYS A 53 -11.08 -3.19 4.94
N LEU A 54 -10.17 -3.79 4.17
CA LEU A 54 -9.02 -4.51 4.72
C LEU A 54 -8.08 -3.54 5.45
N LEU A 55 -7.74 -2.41 4.81
CA LEU A 55 -6.94 -1.34 5.41
C LEU A 55 -7.61 -0.84 6.70
N GLN A 56 -8.93 -0.74 6.74
CA GLN A 56 -9.66 -0.33 7.94
C GLN A 56 -9.53 -1.36 9.08
N LYS A 57 -9.54 -2.66 8.76
CA LYS A 57 -9.29 -3.71 9.75
C LYS A 57 -7.86 -3.71 10.26
N LEU A 58 -6.88 -3.49 9.37
CA LEU A 58 -5.46 -3.45 9.73
C LEU A 58 -5.13 -2.24 10.62
N THR A 59 -5.71 -1.09 10.29
CA THR A 59 -5.50 0.17 11.02
C THR A 59 -6.22 0.21 12.36
N LYS A 60 -7.39 -0.44 12.50
CA LYS A 60 -8.10 -0.55 13.79
C LYS A 60 -7.33 -1.35 14.84
N ARG A 61 -6.54 -2.35 14.41
CA ARG A 61 -5.89 -3.32 15.32
C ARG A 61 -4.49 -2.93 15.78
N SER A 62 -3.82 -1.97 15.12
CA SER A 62 -2.46 -1.58 15.50
C SER A 62 -2.09 -0.19 14.98
N HIS A 63 -1.73 0.70 15.91
CA HIS A 63 -1.20 2.04 15.61
C HIS A 63 0.12 2.01 14.82
N LEU A 64 0.89 0.91 14.92
CA LEU A 64 2.15 0.74 14.19
C LEU A 64 1.90 0.55 12.70
N HIS A 65 0.92 -0.29 12.33
CA HIS A 65 0.58 -0.49 10.93
C HIS A 65 0.07 0.80 10.29
N LEU A 66 -0.78 1.54 10.99
CA LEU A 66 -1.26 2.83 10.51
C LEU A 66 -0.13 3.86 10.37
N ARG A 67 0.82 3.90 11.31
CA ARG A 67 2.02 4.74 11.23
C ARG A 67 2.90 4.38 10.02
N THR A 68 3.02 3.10 9.68
CA THR A 68 3.76 2.65 8.49
C THR A 68 3.02 3.02 7.21
N VAL A 69 1.71 2.80 7.14
CA VAL A 69 0.88 3.17 5.97
C VAL A 69 1.01 4.66 5.66
N VAL A 70 0.94 5.53 6.67
CA VAL A 70 1.10 6.98 6.49
C VAL A 70 2.49 7.36 5.96
N LYS A 71 3.55 6.69 6.41
CA LYS A 71 4.93 6.96 5.96
C LYS A 71 5.19 6.55 4.51
N VAL A 72 4.52 5.51 4.00
CA VAL A 72 4.71 4.96 2.65
C VAL A 72 3.81 5.67 1.64
N LYS A 73 3.59 6.99 1.78
CA LYS A 73 2.67 7.78 0.94
C LYS A 73 1.21 7.31 0.95
N GLY A 74 0.77 6.59 1.99
CA GLY A 74 -0.61 6.11 2.07
C GLY A 74 -1.66 7.22 2.03
N LEU A 75 -1.30 8.44 2.45
CA LEU A 75 -2.19 9.60 2.41
C LEU A 75 -2.51 10.07 0.98
N GLU A 76 -1.52 10.05 0.08
CA GLU A 76 -1.70 10.44 -1.33
C GLU A 76 -2.63 9.46 -2.05
N VAL A 77 -2.47 8.16 -1.77
CA VAL A 77 -3.34 7.10 -2.31
C VAL A 77 -4.80 7.28 -1.86
N PHE A 78 -5.05 7.74 -0.63
CA PHE A 78 -6.41 8.03 -0.18
C PHE A 78 -7.02 9.24 -0.89
N GLU A 79 -6.22 10.24 -1.27
CA GLU A 79 -6.69 11.38 -2.06
C GLU A 79 -7.19 10.94 -3.44
N GLU A 80 -6.50 9.99 -4.08
CA GLU A 80 -6.93 9.38 -5.34
C GLU A 80 -8.26 8.63 -5.19
N PHE A 81 -8.45 7.88 -4.10
CA PHE A 81 -9.72 7.22 -3.83
C PHE A 81 -10.86 8.22 -3.55
N LEU A 82 -10.57 9.40 -3.01
CA LEU A 82 -11.55 10.47 -2.78
C LEU A 82 -11.94 11.24 -4.04
N ALA A 83 -11.11 11.15 -5.09
CA ALA A 83 -11.43 11.67 -6.41
C ALA A 83 -12.45 10.78 -7.16
N VAL A 84 -12.54 9.50 -6.79
CA VAL A 84 -13.56 8.59 -7.33
C VAL A 84 -14.93 9.00 -6.82
N GLN A 85 -15.84 9.35 -7.74
CA GLN A 85 -17.19 9.90 -7.46
C GLN A 85 -18.19 8.86 -6.91
N GLU A 86 -17.72 7.78 -6.28
CA GLU A 86 -18.57 6.74 -5.70
C GLU A 86 -18.72 6.98 -4.18
N PRO A 87 -19.95 7.18 -3.66
CA PRO A 87 -20.18 7.61 -2.29
C PRO A 87 -19.75 6.57 -1.24
N SER A 88 -19.82 5.27 -1.55
CA SER A 88 -19.43 4.22 -0.61
C SER A 88 -17.92 4.22 -0.38
N ILE A 89 -17.11 4.26 -1.44
CA ILE A 89 -15.66 4.36 -1.43
C ILE A 89 -15.22 5.64 -0.73
N SER A 90 -15.81 6.80 -1.08
CA SER A 90 -15.48 8.07 -0.42
C SER A 90 -15.73 8.00 1.10
N CYS A 91 -16.83 7.41 1.55
CA CYS A 91 -17.11 7.25 2.98
C CYS A 91 -16.08 6.37 3.71
N TYR A 92 -15.66 5.26 3.10
CA TYR A 92 -14.61 4.41 3.69
C TYR A 92 -13.23 5.08 3.67
N ALA A 93 -12.90 5.79 2.58
CA ALA A 93 -11.66 6.54 2.45
C ALA A 93 -11.57 7.67 3.49
N LEU A 94 -12.64 8.44 3.71
CA LEU A 94 -12.67 9.49 4.73
C LEU A 94 -12.54 8.92 6.15
N LYS A 95 -13.18 7.77 6.45
CA LYS A 95 -13.04 7.10 7.75
C LYS A 95 -11.60 6.66 8.02
N LEU A 96 -10.93 6.14 6.99
CA LEU A 96 -9.51 5.81 7.06
C LEU A 96 -8.65 7.05 7.22
N LEU A 97 -8.91 8.09 6.44
CA LEU A 97 -8.16 9.33 6.48
C LEU A 97 -8.24 9.98 7.86
N LYS A 98 -9.41 9.98 8.50
CA LYS A 98 -9.61 10.43 9.88
C LYS A 98 -8.68 9.70 10.86
N SER A 99 -8.56 8.38 10.74
CA SER A 99 -7.66 7.56 11.56
C SER A 99 -6.17 7.87 11.26
N CYS A 100 -5.84 8.04 9.98
CA CYS A 100 -4.49 8.34 9.50
C CYS A 100 -4.03 9.75 9.87
N TYR A 101 -4.94 10.72 9.96
CA TYR A 101 -4.65 12.13 10.21
C TYR A 101 -3.87 12.35 11.51
N ARG A 102 -4.21 11.59 12.56
CA ARG A 102 -3.51 11.57 13.85
C ARG A 102 -2.00 11.35 13.69
N HIS A 103 -1.60 10.59 12.68
CA HIS A 103 -0.22 10.20 12.41
C HIS A 103 0.39 10.93 11.21
N ALA A 104 -0.39 11.77 10.51
CA ALA A 104 0.08 12.63 9.44
C ALA A 104 1.03 13.70 10.00
N GLY A 105 2.11 13.98 9.27
CA GLY A 105 3.07 15.02 9.62
C GLY A 105 2.45 16.42 9.55
N GLN A 106 3.01 17.36 10.31
CA GLN A 106 2.50 18.74 10.42
C GLN A 106 2.34 19.42 9.06
N GLN A 107 3.35 19.35 8.19
CA GLN A 107 3.32 19.96 6.85
C GLN A 107 2.18 19.43 5.96
N TRP A 108 1.82 18.15 6.09
CA TRP A 108 0.71 17.58 5.33
C TRP A 108 -0.63 18.12 5.84
N ARG A 109 -0.79 18.27 7.16
CA ARG A 109 -2.01 18.83 7.77
C ARG A 109 -2.25 20.27 7.34
N GLU A 110 -1.20 21.07 7.25
CA GLU A 110 -1.26 22.47 6.80
C GLU A 110 -1.66 22.57 5.32
N ARG A 111 -1.12 21.68 4.47
CA ARG A 111 -1.43 21.65 3.03
C ARG A 111 -2.80 21.06 2.69
N ARG A 112 -3.37 20.23 3.58
CA ARG A 112 -4.60 19.44 3.33
C ARG A 112 -5.73 19.72 4.31
N ILE A 113 -5.90 21.00 4.65
CA ILE A 113 -7.01 21.47 5.50
C ILE A 113 -8.39 21.32 4.83
N ASP A 114 -8.41 21.24 3.51
CA ASP A 114 -9.58 20.93 2.70
C ASP A 114 -10.15 19.53 3.01
N LEU A 115 -9.29 18.53 3.19
CA LEU A 115 -9.69 17.17 3.56
C LEU A 115 -10.24 17.12 4.99
N VAL A 116 -9.66 17.90 5.90
CA VAL A 116 -10.18 18.08 7.27
C VAL A 116 -11.59 18.65 7.22
N THR A 117 -11.80 19.69 6.43
CA THR A 117 -13.11 20.32 6.23
C THR A 117 -14.11 19.32 5.66
N ARG A 118 -13.69 18.49 4.70
CA ARG A 118 -14.54 17.44 4.12
C ARG A 118 -14.93 16.36 5.13
N ILE A 119 -14.01 15.96 6.01
CA ILE A 119 -14.30 15.05 7.14
C ILE A 119 -15.38 15.63 8.04
N TYR A 120 -15.29 16.91 8.41
CA TYR A 120 -16.30 17.57 9.25
C TYR A 120 -17.69 17.65 8.61
N LEU A 121 -17.76 17.68 7.28
CA LEU A 121 -19.02 17.81 6.53
C LEU A 121 -19.68 16.46 6.21
N GLU A 122 -18.88 15.43 5.94
CA GLU A 122 -19.39 14.13 5.46
C GLU A 122 -19.44 13.06 6.57
N LEU A 123 -18.69 13.20 7.67
CA LEU A 123 -18.69 12.24 8.78
C LEU A 123 -19.39 12.80 10.02
N ARG A 124 -20.09 11.90 10.74
CA ARG A 124 -20.62 12.23 12.07
C ARG A 124 -19.45 12.35 13.05
N MET A 125 -19.31 13.53 13.63
CA MET A 125 -18.32 13.83 14.65
C MET A 125 -18.84 13.42 16.03
N ASP A 126 -17.98 12.78 16.82
CA ASP A 126 -18.26 12.51 18.23
C ASP A 126 -17.67 13.65 19.09
N LEU A 127 -18.27 13.93 20.24
CA LEU A 127 -17.88 15.07 21.09
C LEU A 127 -16.46 14.90 21.70
N VAL A 128 -15.94 13.67 21.73
CA VAL A 128 -14.63 13.29 22.32
C VAL A 128 -13.65 12.87 21.23
N ASP A 129 -13.64 13.58 20.11
CA ASP A 129 -12.85 13.17 18.95
C ASP A 129 -11.45 13.81 18.94
N ASN A 130 -10.50 13.11 19.53
CA ASN A 130 -9.11 13.58 19.71
C ASN A 130 -8.23 13.34 18.47
N TRP A 131 -8.79 13.23 17.26
CA TRP A 131 -8.04 12.89 16.04
C TRP A 131 -7.19 14.07 15.51
N CYS A 132 -7.63 15.32 15.74
CA CYS A 132 -6.85 16.51 15.42
C CYS A 132 -5.72 16.78 16.43
N THR A 133 -5.82 16.23 17.64
CA THR A 133 -4.79 16.41 18.67
C THR A 133 -3.51 15.73 18.18
N PRO A 134 -2.39 16.48 18.06
CA PRO A 134 -1.13 15.87 17.68
C PRO A 134 -0.80 14.78 18.71
N VAL A 135 -0.64 13.55 18.24
CA VAL A 135 0.07 12.56 19.05
C VAL A 135 1.48 13.09 19.10
N GLU A 136 1.94 13.50 20.29
CA GLU A 136 3.35 13.70 20.56
C GLU A 136 4.07 12.55 19.87
N PHE A 137 4.95 12.89 18.93
CA PHE A 137 5.59 11.93 18.07
C PHE A 137 6.51 11.07 18.95
N ASP A 138 5.92 10.07 19.58
CA ASP A 138 6.59 8.92 20.15
C ASP A 138 6.90 8.01 18.95
N GLY A 139 7.60 8.58 17.95
CA GLY A 139 8.58 7.79 17.24
C GLY A 139 9.46 7.13 18.30
N PRO A 140 9.95 5.89 18.10
CA PRO A 140 11.01 5.42 18.99
C PRO A 140 12.00 6.57 19.07
N SER A 141 12.21 7.12 20.28
CA SER A 141 13.17 8.21 20.50
C SER A 141 14.37 7.89 19.62
N ARG A 142 14.96 8.88 18.93
CA ARG A 142 16.08 8.61 18.00
C ARG A 142 17.09 7.63 18.62
N GLU A 143 17.22 7.70 19.95
CA GLU A 143 17.85 6.73 20.84
C GLU A 143 17.35 5.27 20.78
N LYS A 144 16.05 4.97 20.94
CA LYS A 144 15.47 3.63 20.77
C LYS A 144 15.74 3.06 19.38
N LYS A 145 15.60 3.87 18.32
CA LYS A 145 15.89 3.42 16.94
C LYS A 145 17.38 3.10 16.76
N ARG A 146 18.25 3.99 17.25
CA ARG A 146 19.69 3.79 17.25
C ARG A 146 20.09 2.53 18.04
N LYS A 147 19.45 2.27 19.19
CA LYS A 147 19.66 1.04 19.98
C LYS A 147 19.26 -0.22 19.22
N GLU A 148 18.15 -0.17 18.48
CA GLU A 148 17.69 -1.29 17.67
C GLU A 148 18.63 -1.54 16.47
N ASP A 149 19.07 -0.48 15.80
CA ASP A 149 19.98 -0.57 14.65
C ASP A 149 21.40 -1.02 15.07
N THR A 150 21.89 -0.57 16.23
CA THR A 150 23.14 -1.07 16.83
C THR A 150 23.03 -2.53 17.26
N TRP A 151 21.89 -2.95 17.82
CA TRP A 151 21.65 -4.35 18.14
C TRP A 151 21.62 -5.23 16.87
N ARG A 152 20.93 -4.79 15.81
CA ARG A 152 20.87 -5.50 14.52
C ARG A 152 22.25 -5.67 13.89
N THR A 153 23.04 -4.61 13.84
CA THR A 153 24.40 -4.63 13.28
C THR A 153 25.32 -5.55 14.09
N THR A 154 25.27 -5.48 15.41
CA THR A 154 26.04 -6.37 16.30
C THR A 154 25.68 -7.85 16.07
N GLN A 155 24.39 -8.18 15.94
CA GLN A 155 23.95 -9.55 15.68
C GLN A 155 24.37 -10.05 14.29
N LEU A 156 24.26 -9.19 13.27
CA LEU A 156 24.74 -9.51 11.92
C LEU A 156 26.23 -9.76 11.93
N GLU A 157 27.03 -8.90 12.56
CA GLU A 157 28.48 -9.10 12.69
C GLU A 157 28.82 -10.42 13.39
N ALA A 158 28.10 -10.79 14.44
CA ALA A 158 28.29 -12.07 15.13
C ALA A 158 28.00 -13.26 14.20
N LEU A 159 26.96 -13.19 13.36
CA LEU A 159 26.66 -14.20 12.36
C LEU A 159 27.72 -14.25 11.25
N HIS A 160 28.18 -13.10 10.76
CA HIS A 160 29.26 -13.00 9.77
C HIS A 160 30.54 -13.63 10.31
N ARG A 161 30.96 -13.29 11.54
CA ARG A 161 32.13 -13.90 12.21
C ARG A 161 31.99 -15.42 12.35
N ARG A 162 30.82 -15.93 12.75
CA ARG A 162 30.57 -17.38 12.84
C ARG A 162 30.67 -18.06 11.46
N ARG A 163 30.12 -17.42 10.42
CA ARG A 163 30.19 -17.93 9.05
C ARG A 163 31.62 -17.93 8.50
N GLU A 164 32.39 -16.89 8.78
CA GLU A 164 33.80 -16.80 8.39
C GLU A 164 34.66 -17.81 9.13
N ALA A 165 34.45 -18.00 10.44
CA ALA A 165 35.11 -19.05 11.21
C ALA A 165 34.80 -20.45 10.65
N ALA A 166 33.54 -20.72 10.31
CA ALA A 166 33.14 -21.98 9.67
C ALA A 166 33.81 -22.14 8.29
N ARG A 167 33.86 -21.09 7.47
CA ARG A 167 34.57 -21.10 6.19
C ARG A 167 36.05 -21.38 6.35
N ALA A 168 36.71 -20.73 7.31
CA ALA A 168 38.13 -20.94 7.59
C ALA A 168 38.43 -22.39 8.06
N ILE A 169 37.52 -23.01 8.81
CA ILE A 169 37.62 -24.44 9.19
C ILE A 169 37.51 -25.33 7.94
N VAL A 170 36.54 -25.05 7.07
CA VAL A 170 36.36 -25.80 5.81
C VAL A 170 37.57 -25.65 4.90
N GLU A 171 38.09 -24.44 4.75
CA GLU A 171 39.26 -24.13 3.90
C GLU A 171 40.55 -24.76 4.45
N LYS A 172 40.73 -24.82 5.78
CA LYS A 172 41.84 -25.57 6.38
C LYS A 172 41.72 -27.08 6.16
N ARG A 173 40.49 -27.62 6.17
CA ARG A 173 40.24 -29.06 6.02
C ARG A 173 40.25 -29.51 4.56
N PHE A 174 39.88 -28.60 3.66
CA PHE A 174 39.83 -28.79 2.21
C PHE A 174 40.45 -27.55 1.54
N PRO A 175 41.79 -27.51 1.40
CA PRO A 175 42.46 -26.39 0.76
C PRO A 175 42.00 -26.29 -0.71
N PRO A 176 41.76 -25.07 -1.23
CA PRO A 176 41.38 -24.89 -2.62
C PRO A 176 42.47 -25.44 -3.55
N PRO A 177 42.10 -26.07 -4.69
CA PRO A 177 43.07 -26.62 -5.61
C PRO A 177 43.97 -25.52 -6.15
N LYS A 178 45.29 -25.67 -6.00
CA LYS A 178 46.30 -24.67 -6.45
C LYS A 178 46.37 -24.51 -7.97
N LYS A 179 45.79 -25.45 -8.74
CA LYS A 179 45.77 -25.43 -10.21
C LYS A 179 44.33 -25.26 -10.71
N PRO A 180 44.08 -24.40 -11.71
CA PRO A 180 42.73 -24.16 -12.26
C PRO A 180 42.12 -25.40 -12.94
N GLU A 181 42.93 -26.42 -13.24
CA GLU A 181 42.56 -27.64 -13.95
C GLU A 181 41.80 -28.66 -13.08
N THR A 182 41.90 -28.54 -11.74
CA THR A 182 41.19 -29.42 -10.78
C THR A 182 39.98 -28.75 -10.15
N ALA A 183 39.70 -27.49 -10.51
CA ALA A 183 38.46 -26.83 -10.12
C ALA A 183 37.30 -27.48 -10.88
N PRO A 184 36.12 -27.70 -10.25
CA PRO A 184 34.95 -28.12 -10.99
C PRO A 184 34.73 -27.15 -12.15
N PRO A 185 34.47 -27.64 -13.38
CA PRO A 185 34.25 -26.76 -14.53
C PRO A 185 33.19 -25.75 -14.13
N LYS A 186 33.47 -24.46 -14.32
CA LYS A 186 32.51 -23.38 -14.04
C LYS A 186 31.27 -23.68 -14.88
N LEU A 187 30.27 -24.26 -14.23
CA LEU A 187 29.00 -24.60 -14.86
C LEU A 187 28.26 -23.27 -15.01
N ASP A 188 28.46 -22.60 -16.15
CA ASP A 188 27.70 -21.40 -16.46
C ASP A 188 26.21 -21.78 -16.59
N PRO A 189 25.33 -21.28 -15.71
CA PRO A 189 23.93 -21.68 -15.69
C PRO A 189 23.26 -21.39 -17.05
N GLN A 190 23.65 -20.30 -17.72
CA GLN A 190 23.17 -19.95 -19.04
C GLN A 190 23.59 -20.94 -20.14
N ALA A 191 24.80 -21.49 -20.05
CA ALA A 191 25.25 -22.49 -21.03
C ALA A 191 24.47 -23.80 -20.89
N ILE A 192 24.10 -24.16 -19.66
CA ILE A 192 23.24 -25.31 -19.36
C ILE A 192 21.82 -25.06 -19.86
N LEU A 193 21.27 -23.87 -19.58
CA LEU A 193 19.92 -23.50 -20.04
C LEU A 193 19.82 -23.50 -21.57
N ARG A 194 20.82 -22.98 -22.28
CA ARG A 194 20.87 -23.05 -23.76
C ARG A 194 20.99 -24.47 -24.30
N LYS A 195 21.62 -25.40 -23.57
CA LYS A 195 21.71 -26.81 -23.95
C LYS A 195 20.44 -27.60 -23.64
N LEU A 196 19.77 -27.29 -22.53
CA LEU A 196 18.55 -27.98 -22.06
C LEU A 196 17.31 -27.47 -22.79
N PHE A 197 17.21 -26.15 -22.97
CA PHE A 197 16.19 -25.51 -23.80
C PHE A 197 16.78 -25.34 -25.19
N LYS A 198 16.78 -26.43 -25.96
CA LYS A 198 16.96 -26.36 -27.41
C LYS A 198 15.95 -25.32 -27.92
N GLU A 199 16.43 -24.30 -28.65
CA GLU A 199 15.59 -23.23 -29.20
C GLU A 199 14.38 -23.85 -29.90
N VAL A 200 13.20 -23.70 -29.28
CA VAL A 200 11.95 -24.11 -29.90
C VAL A 200 11.69 -23.06 -30.97
N THR A 201 12.03 -23.37 -32.21
CA THR A 201 11.62 -22.59 -33.36
C THR A 201 10.11 -22.75 -33.50
N LEU A 202 9.36 -21.70 -33.16
CA LEU A 202 7.93 -21.67 -33.42
C LEU A 202 7.71 -21.56 -34.94
N PRO A 203 6.80 -22.36 -35.53
CA PRO A 203 6.41 -22.21 -36.94
C PRO A 203 5.89 -20.79 -37.22
N GLU A 204 6.16 -20.23 -38.40
CA GLU A 204 5.71 -18.88 -38.79
C GLU A 204 4.19 -18.73 -38.75
N ASP A 205 3.45 -19.81 -39.01
CA ASP A 205 1.98 -19.87 -38.93
C ASP A 205 1.44 -19.84 -37.47
N PHE A 206 2.32 -19.86 -36.47
CA PHE A 206 1.90 -19.84 -35.06
C PHE A 206 1.34 -18.49 -34.64
N GLU A 207 1.88 -17.38 -35.16
CA GLU A 207 1.36 -16.04 -34.82
C GLU A 207 -0.08 -15.84 -35.29
N ASP A 208 -0.49 -16.52 -36.37
CA ASP A 208 -1.83 -16.41 -36.92
C ASP A 208 -2.83 -17.37 -36.24
N ASN A 209 -2.36 -18.43 -35.58
CA ASN A 209 -3.22 -19.50 -35.05
C ASN A 209 -3.00 -19.82 -33.55
N TRP A 210 -2.32 -18.94 -32.82
CA TRP A 210 -2.01 -19.13 -31.39
C TRP A 210 -3.28 -19.24 -30.51
N ASP A 211 -4.37 -18.56 -30.89
CA ASP A 211 -5.64 -18.58 -30.17
C ASP A 211 -6.33 -19.96 -30.23
N ALA A 212 -6.29 -20.64 -31.39
CA ALA A 212 -6.84 -21.98 -31.52
C ALA A 212 -6.01 -23.02 -30.77
N TRP A 213 -4.68 -22.85 -30.76
CA TRP A 213 -3.77 -23.69 -30.01
C TRP A 213 -4.00 -23.57 -28.49
N LEU A 214 -4.13 -22.34 -27.96
CA LEU A 214 -4.47 -22.11 -26.54
C LEU A 214 -5.84 -22.69 -26.15
N ALA A 215 -6.82 -22.60 -27.05
CA ALA A 215 -8.14 -23.18 -26.82
C ALA A 215 -8.09 -24.71 -26.70
N SER A 216 -7.23 -25.38 -27.47
CA SER A 216 -7.03 -26.83 -27.35
C SER A 216 -6.34 -27.22 -26.04
N TYR A 217 -5.40 -26.42 -25.56
CA TYR A 217 -4.67 -26.67 -24.30
C TYR A 217 -5.52 -26.44 -23.04
N ARG A 218 -6.56 -25.62 -23.11
CA ARG A 218 -7.51 -25.41 -22.00
C ARG A 218 -8.52 -26.56 -21.83
N ASN A 219 -8.66 -27.41 -22.84
CA ASN A 219 -9.62 -28.52 -22.85
C ASN A 219 -8.97 -29.89 -22.56
N VAL A 220 -7.69 -29.89 -22.16
CA VAL A 220 -6.97 -31.05 -21.59
C VAL A 220 -6.81 -30.84 -20.09
#